data_AF-A0A966WQ88-F1
#
_entry.id   AF-A0A966WQ88-F1
#
_cell.length_a   1.000
_cell.length_b   1.000
_cell.length_c   1.000
_cell.angle_alpha   90.00
_cell.angle_beta   90.00
_cell.angle_gamma   90.00
#
_symmetry.space_group_name_H-M   'P 1'
#
loop_
_entity.id
_entity.type
_entity.pdbx_description
1 polymer ?
#
loop_
_entity_poly.entity_id
_entity_poly.type
_entity_poly.pdbx_seq_one_letter_code
_entity_poly.pdbx_strand_id
1 'polypeptide(L)'
;MFRAIATVGGWTMVSRVLGFCRDILIAAYLGAGPMADAFFVALKLPNLFRRLFGEGAFNAAFVPAFASALTRQGPAVARQLAERLATLMALWLSAITLAGMVFMPQLLAVL
;
A
#
# COMPACT_ATOMS: atom_id res chain seq x y z
N MET A 1 2.35 -23.59 12.60
CA MET A 1 3.11 -23.10 11.42
C MET A 1 2.41 -23.40 10.10
N PHE A 2 2.13 -24.66 9.74
CA PHE A 2 1.46 -25.03 8.48
C PHE A 2 0.12 -24.33 8.23
N ARG A 3 -0.73 -24.20 9.27
CA ARG A 3 -2.01 -23.46 9.17
C ARG A 3 -1.84 -21.98 8.79
N ALA A 4 -0.84 -21.30 9.35
CA ALA A 4 -0.57 -19.88 9.07
C ALA A 4 0.00 -19.67 7.66
N ILE A 5 0.84 -20.61 7.20
CA ILE A 5 1.37 -20.61 5.83
C ILE A 5 0.23 -20.85 4.83
N ALA A 6 -0.64 -21.82 5.11
CA ALA A 6 -1.78 -22.12 4.24
C ALA A 6 -2.77 -20.95 4.15
N THR A 7 -3.07 -20.26 5.26
CA THR A 7 -3.98 -19.11 5.24
C THR A 7 -3.37 -17.89 4.55
N VAL A 8 -2.17 -17.46 4.93
CA VAL A 8 -1.53 -16.28 4.31
C VAL A 8 -1.18 -16.55 2.85
N GLY A 9 -0.65 -17.74 2.54
CA GLY A 9 -0.36 -18.16 1.17
C GLY A 9 -1.62 -18.26 0.30
N GLY A 10 -2.70 -18.81 0.85
CA GLY A 10 -4.00 -18.87 0.17
C GLY A 10 -4.54 -17.48 -0.15
N TRP A 11 -4.58 -16.58 0.84
CA TRP A 11 -4.99 -15.18 0.62
C TRP A 11 -4.12 -14.46 -0.40
N THR A 12 -2.81 -14.70 -0.38
CA THR A 12 -1.87 -14.14 -1.35
C THR A 12 -2.14 -14.64 -2.77
N MET A 13 -2.38 -15.95 -2.92
CA MET A 13 -2.69 -16.57 -4.22
C MET A 13 -3.99 -16.02 -4.79
N VAL A 14 -5.05 -15.94 -3.97
CA VAL A 14 -6.34 -15.35 -4.38
C VAL A 14 -6.15 -13.91 -4.85
N SER A 15 -5.39 -13.10 -4.10
CA SER A 15 -5.09 -11.72 -4.50
C SER A 15 -4.35 -11.64 -5.84
N ARG A 16 -3.39 -12.54 -6.10
CA ARG A 16 -2.67 -12.60 -7.39
C ARG A 16 -3.57 -13.03 -8.54
N VAL A 17 -4.44 -14.01 -8.34
CA VAL A 17 -5.41 -14.45 -9.36
C VAL A 17 -6.38 -13.32 -9.69
N LEU A 18 -6.90 -12.60 -8.69
CA LEU A 18 -7.75 -11.43 -8.93
C LEU A 18 -7.02 -10.32 -9.69
N GLY A 19 -5.75 -10.07 -9.36
CA GLY A 19 -4.90 -9.13 -10.09
C GLY A 19 -4.72 -9.54 -11.56
N PHE A 20 -4.46 -10.83 -11.81
CA PHE A 20 -4.33 -11.38 -13.16
C PHE A 20 -5.64 -11.28 -13.94
N CYS A 21 -6.79 -11.59 -13.32
CA CYS A 21 -8.10 -11.39 -13.93
C CYS A 21 -8.34 -9.92 -14.31
N ARG A 22 -7.97 -8.97 -13.43
CA ARG A 22 -8.04 -7.53 -13.75
C ARG A 22 -7.21 -7.21 -14.98
N ASP A 23 -5.99 -7.72 -15.07
CA ASP A 23 -5.09 -7.42 -16.18
C ASP A 23 -5.62 -8.01 -17.51
N ILE A 24 -6.25 -9.21 -17.49
CA ILE A 24 -6.98 -9.77 -18.64
C ILE A 24 -8.13 -8.85 -19.06
N LEU A 25 -8.95 -8.37 -18.12
CA LEU A 25 -10.08 -7.50 -18.43
C LEU A 25 -9.59 -6.18 -19.03
N ILE A 26 -8.52 -5.59 -18.49
CA ILE A 26 -7.91 -4.39 -19.06
C ILE A 26 -7.46 -4.66 -20.51
N ALA A 27 -6.75 -5.76 -20.77
CA ALA A 27 -6.34 -6.12 -22.12
C ALA A 27 -7.52 -6.39 -23.06
N ALA A 28 -8.59 -7.03 -22.58
CA ALA A 28 -9.77 -7.37 -23.37
C ALA A 28 -10.61 -6.14 -23.75
N TYR A 29 -10.76 -5.18 -22.83
CA TYR A 29 -11.61 -4.00 -23.05
C TYR A 29 -10.85 -2.80 -23.59
N LEU A 30 -9.61 -2.55 -23.15
CA LEU A 30 -8.81 -1.39 -23.55
C LEU A 30 -7.78 -1.71 -24.65
N GLY A 31 -7.44 -2.99 -24.85
CA GLY A 31 -6.40 -3.40 -25.80
C GLY A 31 -4.98 -2.95 -25.39
N ALA A 32 -4.05 -3.01 -26.34
CA ALA A 32 -2.71 -2.44 -26.19
C ALA A 32 -2.70 -1.06 -26.86
N GLY A 33 -2.92 -0.01 -26.08
CA GLY A 33 -2.98 1.36 -26.58
C GLY A 33 -2.94 2.41 -25.46
N PRO A 34 -3.01 3.70 -25.82
CA PRO A 34 -2.77 4.82 -24.89
C PRO A 34 -3.65 4.81 -23.64
N MET A 35 -4.87 4.25 -23.74
CA MET A 35 -5.79 4.13 -22.60
C MET A 35 -5.35 3.09 -21.58
N ALA A 36 -4.79 1.96 -22.03
CA ALA A 36 -4.22 0.95 -21.14
C ALA A 36 -2.97 1.50 -20.43
N ASP A 37 -2.12 2.22 -21.16
CA ASP A 37 -0.93 2.88 -20.59
C ASP A 37 -1.30 3.90 -19.52
N ALA A 38 -2.31 4.74 -19.76
CA ALA A 38 -2.83 5.68 -18.78
C ALA A 38 -3.34 4.96 -17.51
N PHE A 39 -4.03 3.83 -17.67
CA PHE A 39 -4.52 3.03 -16.55
C PHE A 39 -3.37 2.46 -15.70
N PHE A 40 -2.32 1.95 -16.35
CA PHE A 40 -1.14 1.43 -15.65
C PHE A 40 -0.35 2.55 -14.96
N VAL A 41 -0.16 3.70 -15.60
CA VAL A 41 0.50 4.88 -15.00
C VAL A 41 -0.29 5.38 -13.79
N ALA A 42 -1.61 5.46 -13.87
CA ALA A 42 -2.47 5.85 -12.75
C ALA A 42 -2.31 4.92 -11.54
N LEU A 43 -2.03 3.63 -11.76
CA LEU A 43 -1.81 2.66 -10.69
C LEU A 43 -0.35 2.61 -10.20
N LYS A 44 0.63 3.12 -10.94
CA LYS A 44 2.05 3.09 -10.54
C LYS A 44 2.30 3.91 -9.29
N LEU A 45 1.86 5.17 -9.25
CA LEU A 45 2.11 6.07 -8.13
C LEU A 45 1.52 5.56 -6.80
N PRO A 46 0.22 5.22 -6.74
CA PRO A 46 -0.37 4.69 -5.51
C PRO A 46 0.32 3.40 -5.05
N ASN A 47 0.66 2.50 -5.99
CA ASN A 47 1.35 1.26 -5.64
C ASN A 47 2.78 1.48 -5.14
N LEU A 48 3.50 2.46 -5.68
CA LEU A 48 4.82 2.83 -5.17
C LEU A 48 4.73 3.28 -3.71
N PHE A 49 3.81 4.19 -3.39
CA PHE A 49 3.61 4.65 -2.02
C PHE A 49 3.15 3.54 -1.07
N ARG A 50 2.23 2.68 -1.53
CA ARG A 50 1.79 1.49 -0.79
C ARG A 50 2.96 0.56 -0.46
N ARG A 51 3.88 0.34 -1.41
CA ARG A 51 5.09 -0.48 -1.19
C ARG A 51 6.08 0.17 -0.22
N LEU A 52 6.28 1.49 -0.30
CA LEU A 52 7.21 2.22 0.56
C LEU A 52 6.72 2.31 2.01
N PHE A 53 5.45 2.68 2.20
CA PHE A 53 4.91 3.03 3.52
C PHE A 53 3.99 1.97 4.14
N GLY A 54 3.36 1.11 3.33
CA GLY A 54 2.40 0.11 3.81
C GLY A 54 3.00 -1.29 3.99
N GLU A 55 3.72 -1.77 2.97
CA GLU A 55 4.26 -3.13 2.95
C GLU A 55 5.72 -3.23 3.44
N GLY A 56 6.49 -2.15 3.30
CA GLY A 56 7.94 -2.14 3.50
C GLY A 56 8.41 -1.83 4.93
N ALA A 57 9.37 -0.90 5.04
CA ALA A 57 10.12 -0.62 6.26
C ALA A 57 9.24 -0.22 7.46
N PHE A 58 8.13 0.47 7.21
CA PHE A 58 7.21 0.87 8.27
C PHE A 58 6.62 -0.36 8.99
N ASN A 59 6.07 -1.33 8.26
CA ASN A 59 5.45 -2.50 8.88
C ASN A 59 6.48 -3.34 9.66
N ALA A 60 7.69 -3.49 9.10
CA ALA A 60 8.79 -4.20 9.74
C ALA A 60 9.27 -3.53 11.05
N ALA A 61 9.21 -2.20 11.16
CA ALA A 61 9.56 -1.47 12.37
C ALA A 61 8.37 -1.35 13.36
N PHE A 62 7.17 -1.14 12.84
CA PHE A 62 5.96 -0.89 13.62
C PHE A 62 5.50 -2.13 14.39
N VAL A 63 5.43 -3.30 13.75
CA VAL A 63 4.88 -4.51 14.38
C VAL A 63 5.69 -4.92 15.62
N PRO A 64 7.04 -5.00 15.57
CA PRO A 64 7.83 -5.29 16.78
C PRO A 64 7.71 -4.22 17.85
N ALA A 65 7.69 -2.93 17.47
CA ALA A 65 7.56 -1.82 18.42
C ALA A 65 6.20 -1.85 19.13
N PHE A 66 5.11 -2.08 18.38
CA PHE A 66 3.77 -2.21 18.91
C PHE A 66 3.62 -3.44 19.81
N ALA A 67 4.13 -4.60 19.38
CA ALA A 67 4.11 -5.83 20.19
C ALA A 67 4.90 -5.67 21.50
N SER A 68 6.05 -4.99 21.46
CA SER A 68 6.85 -4.67 22.65
C SER A 68 6.12 -3.72 23.59
N ALA A 69 5.52 -2.64 23.07
CA ALA A 69 4.71 -1.73 23.87
C ALA A 69 3.51 -2.43 24.51
N LEU A 70 2.83 -3.29 23.75
CA LEU A 70 1.66 -4.04 24.23
C LEU A 70 2.01 -4.99 25.36
N THR A 71 3.13 -5.72 25.23
CA THR A 71 3.56 -6.72 26.21
C THR A 71 4.20 -6.12 27.46
N ARG A 72 4.99 -5.04 27.31
CA ARG A 72 5.76 -4.46 28.43
C ARG A 72 5.09 -3.29 29.13
N GLN A 73 4.31 -2.49 28.39
CA GLN A 73 3.77 -1.20 28.87
C GLN A 73 2.23 -1.21 28.90
N GLY A 74 1.61 -2.29 28.41
CA GLY A 74 0.17 -2.48 28.44
C GLY A 74 -0.57 -1.87 27.23
N PRO A 75 -1.88 -2.17 27.12
CA PRO A 75 -2.67 -1.85 25.94
C PRO A 75 -2.87 -0.36 25.71
N ALA A 76 -2.94 0.46 26.77
CA ALA A 76 -3.12 1.90 26.65
C ALA A 76 -1.93 2.59 25.96
N VAL A 77 -0.71 2.21 26.31
CA VAL A 77 0.51 2.79 25.71
C VAL A 77 0.69 2.32 24.27
N ALA A 78 0.45 1.03 24.01
CA ALA A 78 0.45 0.51 22.64
C ALA A 78 -0.59 1.22 21.76
N ARG A 79 -1.78 1.50 22.30
CA ARG A 79 -2.82 2.24 21.59
C ARG A 79 -2.39 3.67 21.27
N GLN A 80 -1.81 4.40 22.23
CA GLN A 80 -1.27 5.74 21.98
C GLN A 80 -0.18 5.74 20.91
N LEU A 81 0.71 4.73 20.92
CA LEU A 81 1.74 4.58 19.89
C LEU A 81 1.11 4.41 18.50
N ALA A 82 0.13 3.51 18.37
CA ALA A 82 -0.57 3.28 17.12
C ALA A 82 -1.32 4.54 16.63
N GLU A 83 -2.01 5.24 17.53
CA GLU A 83 -2.74 6.47 17.20
C GLU A 83 -1.79 7.57 16.72
N ARG A 84 -0.69 7.82 17.43
CA ARG A 84 0.30 8.84 17.03
C ARG A 84 0.90 8.52 15.66
N LEU A 85 1.30 7.27 15.44
CA LEU A 85 1.88 6.86 14.15
C LEU A 85 0.85 6.90 13.03
N ALA A 86 -0.40 6.49 13.28
CA ALA A 86 -1.48 6.59 12.31
C ALA A 86 -1.77 8.04 11.93
N THR A 87 -1.83 8.96 12.89
CA THR A 87 -2.03 10.39 12.62
C THR A 87 -0.87 10.97 11.81
N LEU A 88 0.38 10.67 12.16
CA LEU A 88 1.55 11.14 11.41
C LEU A 88 1.56 10.60 9.98
N MET A 89 1.28 9.30 9.80
CA MET A 89 1.19 8.69 8.47
C MET A 89 0.04 9.26 7.65
N ALA A 90 -1.13 9.47 8.26
CA ALA A 90 -2.27 10.10 7.58
C ALA A 90 -1.92 11.51 7.11
N LEU A 91 -1.37 12.36 8.00
CA LEU A 91 -0.96 13.72 7.64
C LEU A 91 0.11 13.72 6.55
N TRP A 92 1.13 12.86 6.67
CA TRP A 92 2.21 12.76 5.70
C TRP A 92 1.72 12.30 4.32
N LEU A 93 0.93 11.23 4.27
CA LEU A 93 0.37 10.72 3.02
C LEU A 93 -0.62 11.70 2.40
N SER A 94 -1.44 12.37 3.20
CA SER A 94 -2.34 13.43 2.72
C SER A 94 -1.55 14.60 2.14
N ALA A 95 -0.49 15.06 2.79
CA ALA A 95 0.36 16.14 2.29
C ALA A 95 1.02 15.76 0.96
N ILE A 96 1.60 14.55 0.86
CA ILE A 96 2.17 14.04 -0.39
C ILE A 96 1.10 13.95 -1.48
N THR A 97 -0.10 13.47 -1.15
CA THR A 97 -1.20 13.32 -2.11
C THR A 97 -1.64 14.67 -2.65
N LEU A 98 -1.82 15.67 -1.78
CA LEU A 98 -2.16 17.04 -2.16
C LEU A 98 -1.07 17.68 -3.02
N ALA A 99 0.20 17.51 -2.64
CA ALA A 99 1.32 17.96 -3.46
C ALA A 99 1.32 17.28 -4.83
N GLY A 100 1.11 15.96 -4.87
CA GLY A 100 1.00 15.19 -6.11
C GLY A 100 -0.13 15.67 -7.01
N MET A 101 -1.30 16.04 -6.46
CA MET A 101 -2.40 16.62 -7.22
C MET A 101 -2.02 17.96 -7.87
N VAL A 102 -1.29 18.83 -7.14
CA VAL A 102 -0.84 20.14 -7.66
C VAL A 102 0.26 19.98 -8.72
N PHE A 103 1.21 19.08 -8.49
CA PHE A 103 2.37 18.86 -9.37
C PHE A 103 2.16 17.73 -10.38
N MET A 104 0.92 17.29 -10.59
CA MET A 104 0.62 16.17 -11.46
C MET A 104 1.10 16.36 -12.92
N PRO A 105 0.99 17.55 -13.56
CA PRO A 105 1.50 17.70 -14.92
C PRO A 105 3.03 17.56 -15.00
N GLN A 106 3.77 18.05 -14.00
CA GLN A 106 5.22 17.87 -13.92
C GLN A 106 5.59 16.41 -13.65
N LEU A 107 4.81 15.73 -12.80
CA LEU A 107 4.97 14.30 -12.51
C LEU A 107 4.78 13.44 -13.75
N LEU A 108 3.74 13.72 -14.55
CA LEU A 108 3.47 13.04 -15.81
C LEU A 108 4.55 13.28 -16.87
N ALA A 109 5.22 14.43 -16.85
CA ALA A 109 6.32 14.70 -17.79
C ALA A 109 7.58 13.85 -17.51
N VAL A 110 7.71 13.31 -16.29
CA VAL A 110 8.85 12.49 -15.85
C VAL A 110 8.54 10.97 -15.89
N LEU A 111 7.26 10.61 -15.85
CA LEU A 111 6.75 9.22 -15.84
C LEU A 111 6.58 8.62 -17.23
#